data_AF-A0A1H2ZNI2-F1
#
_entry.id   AF-A0A1H2ZNI2-F1
#
_cell.length_a   1.000
_cell.length_b   1.000
_cell.length_c   1.000
_cell.angle_alpha   90.00
_cell.angle_beta   90.00
_cell.angle_gamma   90.00
#
_symmetry.space_group_name_H-M   'P 1'
#
loop_
_entity.id
_entity.type
_entity.pdbx_description
1 polymer ?
#
loop_
_entity_poly.entity_id
_entity_poly.type
_entity_poly.pdbx_seq_one_letter_code
_entity_poly.pdbx_strand_id
1 'polypeptide(L)'
;MRIEAIVEYFKEHHLLLATAESCTAGNIITLLASCPGSGRYLDAGYVVYSPDAKKRLLAVQQATIDRFGLTSEQVAREMAAGALRDSPANVVVATTGVAGPDGLDGIAPGTVCFAWAFSGQEELRLFSRTEHFPGDRMAVLDAASSFALAEIPRLHASLARR
;
A
#
# COMPACT_ATOMS: atom_id res chain seq x y z
N MET A 1 14.44 5.63 4.29
CA MET A 1 14.25 6.35 5.57
C MET A 1 14.22 5.30 6.66
N ARG A 2 14.81 5.53 7.84
CA ARG A 2 14.73 4.56 8.94
C ARG A 2 13.30 4.47 9.47
N ILE A 3 12.87 3.30 9.94
CA ILE A 3 11.49 3.06 10.36
C ILE A 3 11.07 3.97 11.52
N GLU A 4 12.00 4.28 12.43
CA GLU A 4 11.77 5.17 13.57
C GLU A 4 11.43 6.59 13.13
N ALA A 5 12.04 7.06 12.03
CA ALA A 5 11.72 8.38 11.48
C ALA A 5 10.34 8.41 10.81
N ILE A 6 9.87 7.27 10.28
CA ILE A 6 8.49 7.13 9.76
C ILE A 6 7.49 7.17 10.92
N VAL A 7 7.77 6.46 12.01
CA VAL A 7 6.92 6.46 13.20
C VAL A 7 6.85 7.83 13.86
N GLU A 8 7.97 8.55 13.97
CA GLU A 8 7.95 9.91 14.50
C GLU A 8 7.16 10.85 13.57
N TYR A 9 7.27 10.70 12.25
CA TYR A 9 6.43 11.46 11.32
C TYR A 9 4.93 11.18 11.53
N PHE A 10 4.54 9.93 11.75
CA PHE A 10 3.14 9.56 11.99
C PHE A 10 2.63 10.19 13.29
N LYS A 11 3.49 10.24 14.32
CA LYS A 11 3.20 10.93 15.58
C LYS A 11 2.99 12.42 15.40
N GLU A 12 3.93 13.11 14.76
CA GLU A 12 3.89 14.56 14.54
C GLU A 12 2.65 14.99 13.74
N HIS A 13 2.23 14.15 12.79
CA HIS A 13 1.13 14.44 11.88
C HIS A 13 -0.19 13.73 12.21
N HIS A 14 -0.28 13.06 13.37
CA HIS A 14 -1.47 12.33 13.80
C HIS A 14 -1.98 11.34 12.73
N LEU A 15 -1.06 10.62 12.10
CA LEU A 15 -1.40 9.63 11.08
C LEU A 15 -1.72 8.27 11.72
N LEU A 16 -2.81 7.67 11.24
CA LEU A 16 -3.24 6.33 11.56
C LEU A 16 -3.28 5.54 10.25
N LEU A 17 -2.52 4.46 10.17
CA LEU A 17 -2.32 3.67 8.97
C LEU A 17 -3.20 2.43 8.94
N ALA A 18 -3.83 2.19 7.78
CA ALA A 18 -4.24 0.86 7.36
C ALA A 18 -3.49 0.42 6.09
N THR A 19 -3.36 -0.88 5.88
CA THR A 19 -2.63 -1.45 4.72
C THR A 19 -3.51 -2.39 3.91
N ALA A 20 -3.41 -2.36 2.58
CA ALA A 20 -4.08 -3.30 1.68
C ALA A 20 -3.04 -4.04 0.84
N GLU A 21 -2.62 -5.21 1.31
CA GLU A 21 -1.46 -5.94 0.80
C GLU A 21 -1.89 -7.15 -0.04
N SER A 22 -1.33 -7.27 -1.25
CA SER A 22 -1.37 -8.51 -2.02
C SER A 22 0.03 -9.13 -2.03
N CYS A 23 0.90 -8.74 -2.97
CA CYS A 23 2.20 -9.37 -3.14
C CYS A 23 3.15 -9.19 -1.93
N THR A 24 2.96 -8.16 -1.11
CA THR A 24 3.76 -7.94 0.12
C THR A 24 3.30 -8.77 1.31
N ALA A 25 2.14 -9.42 1.24
CA ALA A 25 1.70 -10.46 2.18
C ALA A 25 1.64 -10.07 3.67
N GLY A 26 1.46 -8.79 4.01
CA GLY A 26 1.47 -8.31 5.40
C GLY A 26 2.82 -7.71 5.83
N ASN A 27 3.83 -7.74 4.95
CA ASN A 27 5.17 -7.26 5.30
C ASN A 27 5.22 -5.75 5.54
N ILE A 28 4.33 -4.96 4.93
CA ILE A 28 4.27 -3.50 5.20
C ILE A 28 3.84 -3.24 6.64
N ILE A 29 2.73 -3.84 7.06
CA ILE A 29 2.24 -3.63 8.43
C ILE A 29 3.18 -4.24 9.47
N THR A 30 3.79 -5.40 9.18
CA THR A 30 4.83 -6.00 10.03
C THR A 30 6.05 -5.09 10.16
N LEU A 31 6.51 -4.49 9.07
CA LEU A 31 7.66 -3.59 9.10
C LEU A 31 7.41 -2.37 10.00
N LEU A 32 6.23 -1.74 9.93
CA LEU A 32 5.93 -0.64 10.84
C LEU A 32 5.77 -1.12 12.29
N ALA A 33 5.07 -2.23 12.51
CA ALA A 33 4.87 -2.84 13.82
C ALA A 33 6.19 -3.24 14.50
N SER A 34 7.25 -3.50 13.75
CA SER A 34 8.57 -3.84 14.28
C SER A 34 9.20 -2.71 15.12
N CYS A 35 8.78 -1.46 14.90
CA CYS A 35 9.25 -0.32 15.68
C CYS A 35 8.50 -0.25 17.03
N PRO A 36 9.19 -0.23 18.19
CA PRO A 36 8.54 -0.10 19.50
C PRO A 36 7.60 1.10 19.58
N GLY A 37 6.39 0.89 20.11
CA GLY A 37 5.38 1.94 20.29
C GLY A 37 4.61 2.33 19.03
N SER A 38 4.92 1.75 17.87
CA SER A 38 4.25 2.02 16.58
C SER A 38 2.78 1.58 16.52
N GLY A 39 2.36 0.63 17.37
CA GLY A 39 1.01 0.07 17.36
C GLY A 39 -0.12 1.09 17.53
N ARG A 40 0.17 2.28 18.09
CA ARG A 40 -0.82 3.37 18.20
C ARG A 40 -1.09 4.11 16.87
N TYR A 41 -0.28 3.85 15.85
CA TYR A 41 -0.40 4.42 14.51
C TYR A 41 -0.80 3.37 13.46
N LEU A 42 -1.24 2.19 13.93
CA LEU A 42 -1.74 1.09 13.13
C LEU A 42 -3.19 0.83 13.49
N ASP A 43 -4.04 0.75 12.47
CA ASP A 43 -5.43 0.35 12.63
C ASP A 43 -5.65 -1.09 12.12
N ALA A 44 -5.52 -1.28 10.81
CA ALA A 44 -5.85 -2.55 10.16
C ALA A 44 -4.87 -2.95 9.06
N GLY A 45 -4.72 -4.27 8.85
CA GLY A 45 -4.00 -4.86 7.73
C GLY A 45 -4.87 -5.82 6.94
N TYR A 46 -5.18 -5.48 5.70
CA TYR A 46 -5.94 -6.31 4.78
C TYR A 46 -4.95 -7.07 3.89
N VAL A 47 -4.84 -8.39 4.07
CA VAL A 47 -4.05 -9.24 3.16
C VAL A 47 -5.00 -9.91 2.17
N VAL A 48 -5.02 -9.44 0.91
CA VAL A 48 -6.01 -9.81 -0.12
C VAL A 48 -5.36 -10.30 -1.41
N TYR A 49 -5.23 -11.62 -1.56
CA TYR A 49 -4.59 -12.23 -2.73
C TYR A 49 -5.54 -12.42 -3.91
N SER A 50 -6.69 -13.06 -3.70
CA SER A 50 -7.58 -13.40 -4.80
C SER A 50 -8.36 -12.19 -5.33
N PRO A 51 -8.75 -12.21 -6.63
CA PRO A 51 -9.69 -11.23 -7.17
C PRO A 51 -10.96 -11.11 -6.30
N ASP A 52 -11.50 -12.24 -5.84
CA ASP A 52 -12.71 -12.24 -5.02
C ASP A 52 -12.50 -11.61 -3.64
N ALA A 53 -11.33 -11.77 -3.03
CA ALA A 53 -11.00 -11.09 -1.78
C ALA A 53 -10.87 -9.58 -1.99
N LYS A 54 -10.19 -9.14 -3.06
CA LYS A 54 -10.08 -7.72 -3.44
C LYS A 54 -11.45 -7.09 -3.66
N LYS A 55 -12.36 -7.77 -4.37
CA LYS A 55 -13.74 -7.32 -4.59
C LYS A 55 -14.55 -7.28 -3.30
N ARG A 56 -14.56 -8.37 -2.53
CA ARG A 56 -15.42 -8.51 -1.34
C ARG A 56 -15.01 -7.61 -0.19
N LEU A 57 -13.72 -7.48 0.07
CA LEU A 57 -13.21 -6.74 1.24
C LEU A 57 -12.92 -5.27 0.91
N LEU A 58 -12.46 -4.97 -0.30
CA LEU A 58 -12.01 -3.62 -0.66
C LEU A 58 -12.85 -2.97 -1.77
N ALA A 59 -13.93 -3.63 -2.22
CA ALA A 59 -14.81 -3.14 -3.29
C ALA A 59 -14.07 -2.80 -4.60
N VAL A 60 -12.97 -3.50 -4.88
CA VAL A 60 -12.35 -3.47 -6.22
C VAL A 60 -13.40 -3.91 -7.23
N GLN A 61 -13.48 -3.21 -8.37
CA GLN A 61 -14.48 -3.47 -9.39
C GLN A 61 -14.01 -4.57 -10.34
N GLN A 62 -14.92 -5.46 -10.73
CA GLN A 62 -14.62 -6.49 -11.73
C GLN A 62 -14.18 -5.85 -13.06
N ALA A 63 -14.85 -4.77 -13.47
CA ALA A 63 -14.51 -4.04 -14.69
C ALA A 63 -13.08 -3.47 -14.69
N THR A 64 -12.54 -3.10 -13.52
CA THR A 64 -11.16 -2.62 -13.38
C THR A 64 -10.17 -3.77 -13.54
N ILE A 65 -10.46 -4.92 -12.93
CA ILE A 65 -9.65 -6.14 -13.10
C ILE A 65 -9.66 -6.60 -14.56
N ASP A 66 -10.82 -6.62 -15.21
CA ASP A 66 -10.95 -7.07 -16.60
C ASP A 66 -10.18 -6.16 -17.57
N ARG A 67 -10.17 -4.85 -17.32
CA ARG A 67 -9.54 -3.87 -18.20
C ARG A 67 -8.04 -3.70 -17.98
N PHE A 68 -7.58 -3.76 -16.74
CA PHE A 68 -6.21 -3.39 -16.38
C PHE A 68 -5.40 -4.56 -15.80
N GLY A 69 -6.04 -5.69 -15.50
CA GLY A 69 -5.41 -6.81 -14.80
C GLY A 69 -5.19 -6.54 -13.31
N LEU A 70 -4.81 -7.60 -12.59
CA LEU A 70 -4.60 -7.55 -11.13
C LEU A 70 -3.37 -6.74 -10.72
N THR A 71 -2.34 -6.71 -11.56
CA THR A 71 -1.10 -5.95 -11.31
C THR A 71 -1.17 -4.62 -12.04
N SER A 72 -1.96 -3.69 -11.49
CA SER A 72 -2.17 -2.37 -12.07
C SER A 72 -2.33 -1.31 -10.99
N GLU A 73 -1.98 -0.06 -11.33
CA GLU A 73 -2.22 1.08 -10.44
C GLU A 73 -3.72 1.28 -10.16
N GLN A 74 -4.58 0.98 -11.13
CA GLN A 74 -6.03 1.11 -10.99
C GLN A 74 -6.57 0.18 -9.90
N VAL A 75 -6.15 -1.09 -9.90
CA VAL A 75 -6.49 -2.03 -8.82
C VAL A 75 -5.90 -1.57 -7.49
N ALA A 76 -4.64 -1.12 -7.45
CA ALA A 76 -4.03 -0.62 -6.22
C ALA A 76 -4.80 0.58 -5.64
N ARG A 77 -5.25 1.52 -6.49
CA ARG A 77 -6.03 2.69 -6.07
C ARG A 77 -7.39 2.31 -5.49
N GLU A 78 -8.09 1.37 -6.12
CA GLU A 78 -9.36 0.87 -5.59
C GLU A 78 -9.17 0.11 -4.28
N MET A 79 -8.09 -0.69 -4.15
CA MET A 79 -7.72 -1.33 -2.90
C MET A 79 -7.48 -0.29 -1.79
N ALA A 80 -6.72 0.77 -2.07
CA ALA A 80 -6.42 1.82 -1.10
C ALA A 80 -7.68 2.59 -0.67
N ALA A 81 -8.54 2.98 -1.63
CA ALA A 81 -9.79 3.66 -1.34
C ALA A 81 -10.77 2.75 -0.56
N GLY A 82 -10.81 1.46 -0.89
CA GLY A 82 -11.61 0.47 -0.20
C GLY A 82 -11.24 0.32 1.27
N ALA A 83 -9.95 0.16 1.55
CA ALA A 83 -9.44 0.04 2.92
C ALA A 83 -9.64 1.34 3.72
N LEU A 84 -9.45 2.51 3.08
CA LEU A 84 -9.66 3.80 3.75
C LEU A 84 -11.13 4.02 4.14
N ARG A 85 -12.08 3.49 3.36
CA ARG A 85 -13.51 3.55 3.68
C ARG A 85 -13.91 2.63 4.84
N ASP A 86 -13.22 1.51 5.00
CA ASP A 86 -13.55 0.46 5.98
C ASP A 86 -12.83 0.64 7.33
N SER A 87 -11.87 1.58 7.39
CA SER A 87 -11.00 1.83 8.54
C SER A 87 -11.11 3.28 9.02
N PRO A 88 -10.94 3.57 10.33
CA PRO A 88 -10.76 4.94 10.83
C PRO A 88 -9.39 5.55 10.46
N ALA A 89 -8.51 4.81 9.78
CA ALA A 89 -7.24 5.30 9.28
C ALA A 89 -7.40 6.55 8.41
N ASN A 90 -6.44 7.47 8.52
CA ASN A 90 -6.37 8.65 7.67
C ASN A 90 -5.28 8.56 6.58
N VAL A 91 -4.51 7.47 6.60
CA VAL A 91 -3.59 7.10 5.53
C VAL A 91 -3.72 5.59 5.24
N VAL A 92 -3.73 5.24 3.97
CA VAL A 92 -3.66 3.85 3.50
C VAL A 92 -2.57 3.71 2.47
N VAL A 93 -1.85 2.58 2.53
CA VAL A 93 -1.03 2.11 1.41
C VAL A 93 -1.53 0.75 0.91
N ALA A 94 -1.61 0.60 -0.41
CA ALA A 94 -2.01 -0.62 -1.07
C ALA A 94 -0.94 -1.14 -2.03
N THR A 95 -0.81 -2.46 -2.14
CA THR A 95 0.12 -3.12 -3.07
C THR A 95 -0.52 -4.27 -3.83
N THR A 96 -0.22 -4.33 -5.13
CA THR A 96 -0.49 -5.50 -5.98
C THR A 96 0.64 -5.67 -6.99
N GLY A 97 1.05 -6.90 -7.29
CA GLY A 97 2.30 -7.12 -7.99
C GLY A 97 2.66 -8.57 -8.19
N VAL A 98 3.77 -8.77 -8.92
CA VAL A 98 4.37 -10.07 -9.22
C VAL A 98 5.72 -10.11 -8.51
N ALA A 99 5.77 -10.66 -7.29
CA ALA A 99 7.01 -10.72 -6.52
C ALA A 99 8.01 -11.78 -7.04
N GLY A 100 7.66 -12.56 -8.06
CA GLY A 100 8.49 -13.64 -8.58
C GLY A 100 8.33 -14.98 -7.85
N PRO A 101 9.14 -15.99 -8.23
CA PRO A 101 10.30 -15.87 -9.13
C PRO A 101 9.92 -15.68 -10.61
N ASP A 102 8.77 -16.19 -11.03
CA ASP A 102 8.32 -16.12 -12.41
C ASP A 102 7.50 -14.84 -12.67
N GLY A 103 7.49 -14.41 -13.93
CA GLY A 103 6.55 -13.39 -14.42
C GLY A 103 5.12 -13.92 -14.48
N LEU A 104 4.17 -13.01 -14.66
CA LEU A 104 2.75 -13.35 -14.80
C LEU A 104 2.13 -12.47 -15.89
N ASP A 105 1.41 -13.06 -16.84
CA ASP A 105 0.68 -12.33 -17.90
C ASP A 105 1.54 -11.28 -18.65
N GLY A 106 2.79 -11.62 -18.94
CA GLY A 106 3.74 -10.72 -19.61
C GLY A 106 4.37 -9.66 -18.71
N ILE A 107 4.04 -9.65 -17.41
CA ILE A 107 4.61 -8.74 -16.41
C ILE A 107 5.86 -9.38 -15.81
N ALA A 108 6.96 -8.62 -15.78
CA ALA A 108 8.23 -9.07 -15.23
C ALA A 108 8.14 -9.32 -13.71
N PRO A 109 8.80 -10.37 -13.19
CA PRO A 109 8.94 -10.55 -11.74
C PRO A 109 9.64 -9.34 -11.11
N GLY A 110 9.24 -8.96 -9.91
CA GLY A 110 9.70 -7.74 -9.24
C GLY A 110 8.81 -6.52 -9.49
N THR A 111 7.84 -6.59 -10.39
CA THR A 111 6.91 -5.48 -10.68
C THR A 111 5.86 -5.36 -9.58
N VAL A 112 5.78 -4.20 -8.93
CA VAL A 112 4.79 -3.89 -7.88
C VAL A 112 4.13 -2.55 -8.15
N CYS A 113 2.80 -2.55 -8.14
CA CYS A 113 1.95 -1.37 -8.23
C CYS A 113 1.52 -0.96 -6.82
N PHE A 114 1.67 0.33 -6.54
CA PHE A 114 1.36 0.95 -5.26
C PHE A 114 0.25 1.98 -5.42
N ALA A 115 -0.51 2.17 -4.36
CA ALA A 115 -1.32 3.36 -4.19
C ALA A 115 -1.29 3.84 -2.74
N TRP A 116 -1.37 5.15 -2.55
CA TRP A 116 -1.49 5.79 -1.25
C TRP A 116 -2.73 6.65 -1.23
N ALA A 117 -3.58 6.44 -0.24
CA ALA A 117 -4.78 7.21 -0.01
C ALA A 117 -4.62 8.02 1.27
N PHE A 118 -4.97 9.30 1.23
CA PHE A 118 -4.99 10.19 2.39
C PHE A 118 -6.39 10.79 2.51
N SER A 119 -7.00 10.69 3.69
CA SER A 119 -8.23 11.42 4.00
C SER A 119 -7.88 12.74 4.70
N GLY A 120 -8.17 13.86 4.04
CA GLY A 120 -8.14 15.19 4.63
C GLY A 120 -9.54 15.67 5.05
N GLN A 121 -9.65 16.92 5.52
CA GLN A 121 -10.93 17.50 5.95
C GLN A 121 -11.96 17.67 4.82
N GLU A 122 -11.53 17.74 3.55
CA GLU A 122 -12.43 18.06 2.43
C GLU A 122 -12.42 17.04 1.29
N GLU A 123 -11.33 16.29 1.06
CA GLU A 123 -11.29 15.35 -0.07
C GLU A 123 -10.29 14.19 0.11
N LEU A 124 -10.62 13.05 -0.52
CA LEU A 124 -9.74 11.91 -0.70
C LEU A 124 -8.61 12.25 -1.69
N ARG A 125 -7.37 12.07 -1.27
CA ARG A 125 -6.18 12.27 -2.13
C ARG A 125 -5.51 10.93 -2.42
N LEU A 126 -5.46 10.57 -3.69
CA LEU A 126 -4.91 9.29 -4.16
C LEU A 126 -3.67 9.49 -5.04
N PHE A 127 -2.57 8.86 -4.64
CA PHE A 127 -1.35 8.71 -5.42
C PHE A 127 -1.19 7.25 -5.83
N SER A 128 -0.52 7.00 -6.95
CA SER A 128 -0.17 5.65 -7.38
C SER A 128 1.13 5.65 -8.16
N ARG A 129 1.81 4.51 -8.16
CA ARG A 129 3.06 4.31 -8.89
C ARG A 129 3.34 2.83 -9.11
N THR A 130 3.86 2.46 -10.27
CA THR A 130 4.49 1.16 -10.51
C THR A 130 6.00 1.25 -10.34
N GLU A 131 6.58 0.29 -9.64
CA GLU A 131 8.03 0.14 -9.45
C GLU A 131 8.48 -1.28 -9.78
N HIS A 132 9.78 -1.43 -10.06
CA HIS A 132 10.42 -2.71 -10.29
C HIS A 132 11.55 -2.92 -9.28
N PHE A 133 11.46 -3.97 -8.47
CA PHE A 133 12.48 -4.34 -7.49
C PHE A 133 13.25 -5.57 -7.97
N PRO A 134 14.60 -5.52 -8.04
CA PRO A 134 15.39 -6.68 -8.39
C PRO A 134 15.51 -7.63 -7.19
N GLY A 135 15.81 -8.89 -7.48
CA GLY A 135 16.14 -9.91 -6.48
C GLY A 135 15.16 -11.06 -6.46
N ASP A 136 15.34 -11.95 -5.48
CA ASP A 136 14.38 -13.01 -5.21
C ASP A 136 13.09 -12.47 -4.57
N ARG A 137 12.12 -13.36 -4.38
CA ARG A 137 10.83 -13.01 -3.80
C ARG A 137 10.96 -12.26 -2.47
N MET A 138 11.83 -12.71 -1.56
CA MET A 138 11.97 -12.08 -0.25
C MET A 138 12.58 -10.69 -0.37
N ALA A 139 13.61 -10.53 -1.20
CA ALA A 139 14.20 -9.22 -1.49
C ALA A 139 13.18 -8.24 -2.07
N VAL A 140 12.31 -8.70 -2.99
CA VAL A 140 11.23 -7.88 -3.55
C VAL A 140 10.23 -7.47 -2.46
N LEU A 141 9.81 -8.39 -1.60
CA LEU A 141 8.89 -8.11 -0.49
C LEU A 141 9.44 -7.05 0.45
N ASP A 142 10.71 -7.16 0.85
CA ASP A 142 11.35 -6.24 1.79
C ASP A 142 11.57 -4.86 1.18
N ALA A 143 12.05 -4.81 -0.07
CA ALA A 143 12.28 -3.57 -0.78
C ALA A 143 10.96 -2.84 -1.06
N ALA A 144 9.94 -3.54 -1.56
CA ALA A 144 8.62 -2.98 -1.80
C ALA A 144 7.97 -2.46 -0.52
N SER A 145 8.10 -3.18 0.60
CA SER A 145 7.49 -2.77 1.87
C SER A 145 8.17 -1.55 2.48
N SER A 146 9.50 -1.51 2.43
CA SER A 146 10.29 -0.34 2.84
C SER A 146 9.97 0.87 1.98
N PHE A 147 9.84 0.67 0.67
CA PHE A 147 9.47 1.71 -0.28
C PHE A 147 8.06 2.27 -0.01
N ALA A 148 7.07 1.38 0.19
CA ALA A 148 5.69 1.73 0.51
C ALA A 148 5.58 2.69 1.71
N LEU A 149 6.28 2.39 2.81
CA LEU A 149 6.27 3.24 4.00
C LEU A 149 7.07 4.54 3.82
N ALA A 150 8.21 4.48 3.13
CA ALA A 150 9.09 5.63 2.96
C ALA A 150 8.45 6.75 2.11
N GLU A 151 7.52 6.43 1.21
CA GLU A 151 6.82 7.43 0.40
C GLU A 151 5.73 8.18 1.17
N ILE A 152 5.17 7.61 2.24
CA ILE A 152 4.05 8.22 2.97
C ILE A 152 4.39 9.66 3.42
N PRO A 153 5.53 9.93 4.10
CA PRO A 153 5.84 11.30 4.51
C PRO A 153 6.09 12.27 3.35
N ARG A 154 6.66 11.77 2.24
CA ARG A 154 6.91 12.60 1.04
C ARG A 154 5.60 13.03 0.39
N LEU A 155 4.69 12.08 0.19
CA LEU A 155 3.39 12.31 -0.41
C LEU A 155 2.51 13.18 0.50
N HIS A 156 2.46 12.87 1.79
CA HIS A 156 1.69 13.65 2.77
C HIS A 156 2.19 15.10 2.84
N ALA A 157 3.50 15.34 2.93
CA ALA A 157 4.07 16.69 2.94
C ALA A 157 3.77 17.48 1.65
N SER A 158 3.58 16.80 0.51
CA SER A 158 3.21 17.46 -0.75
C SER A 158 1.77 17.97 -0.77
N LEU A 159 0.90 17.44 0.10
CA LEU A 159 -0.50 17.87 0.22
C LEU A 159 -0.61 19.23 0.91
N ALA A 160 0.24 19.51 1.90
CA ALA A 160 0.24 20.76 2.65
C ALA A 160 0.81 21.97 1.87
N ARG A 161 1.41 21.74 0.69
CA ARG A 161 2.04 22.78 -0.15
C ARG A 161 1.13 23.29 -1.27
N ARG A 162 -0.14 22.90 -1.28
CA ARG A 162 -1.15 23.30 -2.27
C ARG A 162 -2.29 24.00 -1.55
#